data_AF-A0A9D8N820-F1
#
_entry.id   AF-A0A9D8N820-F1
#
_cell.length_a   1.000
_cell.length_b   1.000
_cell.length_c   1.000
_cell.angle_alpha   90.00
_cell.angle_beta   90.00
_cell.angle_gamma   90.00
#
_symmetry.space_group_name_H-M   'P 1'
#
loop_
_entity.id
_entity.type
_entity.pdbx_description
1 polymer ?
#
loop_
_entity_poly.entity_id
_entity_poly.type
_entity_poly.pdbx_seq_one_letter_code
_entity_poly.pdbx_strand_id
1 'polypeptide(L)'
;MIVCIAEKPSVGRDIARILGATHDHKTYMEGNGYQVTWTFGHLCELKMPEDYTPMWKAWSLSSLPMIPPRFGIRLKDDQGIRTQFATIEKLMQAADEIVNCGDAGQEGELIQRWVMQKAKATCPVKRLWISSMTDEAIREGFQKLKDQSNYQPLYLAGLSRAIGDWLLGINATRLYSIKYGQPGKPLSVGRVQTPTLALIVNRQKEIDNFKPEPYWVLATVYRDTTFTATTGKFTSKEEGEKAFAQIEGKPFIITDVQKKNGTEAPKPLFDLTSLQVECNRKFGYSAEMTLN
;
A
#
# COMPACT_ATOMS: atom_id res chain seq x y z
N MET A 1 -29.37 6.78 -20.53
CA MET A 1 -27.93 6.59 -20.76
C MET A 1 -27.27 6.14 -19.46
N ILE A 2 -26.54 5.03 -19.48
CA ILE A 2 -25.81 4.49 -18.32
C ILE A 2 -24.34 4.90 -18.44
N VAL A 3 -23.79 5.57 -17.41
CA VAL A 3 -22.38 6.00 -17.40
C VAL A 3 -21.55 5.05 -16.54
N CYS A 4 -20.58 4.38 -17.14
CA CYS A 4 -19.62 3.55 -16.41
C CYS A 4 -18.32 4.34 -16.18
N ILE A 5 -17.78 4.33 -14.97
CA ILE A 5 -16.51 4.98 -14.64
C ILE A 5 -15.48 3.99 -14.10
N ALA A 6 -14.40 3.79 -14.85
CA ALA A 6 -13.26 2.94 -14.49
C ALA A 6 -12.09 3.74 -13.90
N GLU A 7 -11.10 3.06 -13.32
CA GLU A 7 -9.93 3.71 -12.69
C GLU A 7 -8.79 4.08 -13.66
N LYS A 8 -8.78 3.48 -14.86
CA LYS A 8 -7.77 3.70 -15.88
C LYS A 8 -8.30 3.42 -17.30
N PRO A 9 -7.66 3.96 -18.35
CA PRO A 9 -8.16 3.84 -19.73
C PRO A 9 -8.23 2.40 -20.25
N SER A 10 -7.28 1.53 -19.89
CA SER A 10 -7.28 0.14 -20.35
C SER A 10 -8.53 -0.61 -19.87
N VAL A 11 -8.82 -0.54 -18.57
CA VAL A 11 -10.01 -1.16 -17.96
C VAL A 11 -11.29 -0.57 -18.55
N GLY A 12 -11.33 0.76 -18.75
CA GLY A 12 -12.47 1.40 -19.40
C GLY A 12 -12.75 0.86 -20.81
N ARG A 13 -11.70 0.64 -21.61
CA ARG A 13 -11.84 0.06 -22.96
C ARG A 13 -12.27 -1.40 -22.94
N ASP A 14 -11.76 -2.19 -22.01
CA ASP A 14 -12.19 -3.60 -21.87
C ASP A 14 -13.67 -3.69 -21.50
N ILE A 15 -14.12 -2.87 -20.55
CA ILE A 15 -15.54 -2.77 -20.18
C ILE A 15 -16.37 -2.30 -21.37
N ALA A 16 -15.95 -1.25 -22.08
CA ALA A 16 -16.66 -0.72 -23.24
C ALA A 16 -16.86 -1.78 -24.35
N ARG A 17 -15.81 -2.56 -24.65
CA ARG A 17 -15.85 -3.66 -25.60
C ARG A 17 -16.90 -4.70 -25.22
N ILE A 18 -16.96 -5.09 -23.95
CA ILE A 18 -17.92 -6.09 -23.46
C ILE A 18 -19.36 -5.56 -23.47
N LEU A 19 -19.54 -4.28 -23.17
CA LEU A 19 -20.86 -3.64 -23.17
C LEU A 19 -21.36 -3.24 -24.57
N GLY A 20 -20.53 -3.32 -25.60
CA GLY A 20 -20.89 -2.88 -26.96
C GLY A 20 -20.84 -1.35 -27.14
N ALA A 21 -20.10 -0.64 -26.29
CA ALA A 21 -19.82 0.78 -26.44
C ALA A 21 -18.61 0.99 -27.37
N THR A 22 -18.84 0.99 -28.68
CA THR A 22 -17.78 0.92 -29.70
C THR A 22 -17.35 2.26 -30.31
N HIS A 23 -18.09 3.35 -30.09
CA HIS A 23 -17.74 4.67 -30.62
C HIS A 23 -16.72 5.35 -29.71
N ASP A 24 -15.54 5.67 -30.24
CA ASP A 24 -14.46 6.30 -29.49
C ASP A 24 -14.58 7.84 -29.54
N HIS A 25 -14.74 8.47 -28.37
CA HIS A 25 -14.77 9.92 -28.20
C HIS A 25 -13.51 10.47 -27.51
N LYS A 26 -12.39 9.74 -27.58
CA LYS A 26 -11.06 10.03 -26.99
C LYS A 26 -10.99 9.94 -25.47
N THR A 27 -11.97 10.50 -24.76
CA THR A 27 -12.04 10.54 -23.28
C THR A 27 -13.08 9.58 -22.69
N TYR A 28 -13.89 8.96 -23.54
CA TYR A 28 -14.87 7.94 -23.22
C TYR A 28 -15.25 7.15 -24.48
N MET A 29 -15.90 6.01 -24.28
CA MET A 29 -16.49 5.17 -25.32
C MET A 29 -18.02 5.22 -25.23
N GLU A 30 -18.73 5.16 -26.34
CA GLU A 30 -20.20 5.21 -26.38
C GLU A 30 -20.81 4.13 -27.28
N GLY A 31 -21.95 3.57 -26.86
CA GLY A 31 -22.75 2.66 -27.67
C GLY A 31 -23.57 1.70 -26.81
N ASN A 32 -24.56 1.06 -27.42
CA ASN A 32 -25.46 0.10 -26.76
C ASN A 32 -26.12 0.65 -25.46
N GLY A 33 -26.37 1.96 -25.38
CA GLY A 33 -26.96 2.62 -24.20
C GLY A 33 -25.96 2.91 -23.06
N TYR A 34 -24.67 2.67 -23.28
CA TYR A 34 -23.59 2.94 -22.33
C TYR A 34 -22.64 4.04 -22.79
N GLN A 35 -22.15 4.81 -21.82
CA GLN A 35 -21.01 5.70 -21.94
C GLN A 35 -19.94 5.28 -20.93
N VAL A 36 -18.82 4.74 -21.40
CA VAL A 36 -17.75 4.22 -20.54
C VAL A 36 -16.59 5.20 -20.53
N THR A 37 -16.37 5.82 -19.39
CA THR A 37 -15.26 6.75 -19.14
C THR A 37 -14.34 6.20 -18.04
N TRP A 38 -13.27 6.92 -17.74
CA TRP A 38 -12.24 6.48 -16.81
C TRP A 38 -11.54 7.65 -16.13
N THR A 39 -10.92 7.36 -14.99
CA THR A 39 -9.94 8.23 -14.33
C THR A 39 -8.51 7.87 -14.75
N PHE A 40 -7.52 8.60 -14.21
CA PHE A 40 -6.09 8.29 -14.30
C PHE A 40 -5.56 8.02 -12.89
N GLY A 41 -6.13 7.03 -12.21
CA GLY A 41 -6.06 6.94 -10.76
C GLY A 41 -6.79 8.11 -10.09
N HIS A 42 -6.17 8.75 -9.10
CA HIS A 42 -6.74 9.89 -8.36
C HIS A 42 -6.75 11.18 -9.20
N LEU A 43 -7.91 11.58 -9.74
CA LEU A 43 -8.15 12.92 -10.32
C LEU A 43 -8.38 13.98 -9.24
N CYS A 44 -8.98 13.55 -8.15
CA CYS A 44 -9.35 14.36 -7.01
C CYS A 44 -8.34 14.16 -5.88
N GLU A 45 -8.18 15.18 -5.04
CA GLU A 45 -7.45 15.12 -3.78
C GLU A 45 -8.14 15.98 -2.72
N LEU A 46 -7.77 15.80 -1.45
CA LEU A 46 -8.21 16.70 -0.40
C LEU A 46 -7.66 18.11 -0.66
N LYS A 47 -8.49 19.12 -0.39
CA LYS A 47 -8.09 20.52 -0.39
C LYS A 47 -6.83 20.74 0.46
N MET A 48 -5.93 21.56 -0.04
CA MET A 48 -4.74 21.99 0.70
C MET A 48 -5.11 23.07 1.72
N PRO A 49 -4.27 23.33 2.74
CA PRO A 49 -4.58 24.33 3.76
C PRO A 49 -4.97 25.71 3.20
N GLU A 50 -4.27 26.17 2.18
CA GLU A 50 -4.54 27.44 1.49
C GLU A 50 -5.91 27.50 0.78
N ASP A 51 -6.49 26.35 0.43
CA ASP A 51 -7.82 26.27 -0.19
C ASP A 51 -8.96 26.47 0.82
N TYR A 52 -8.65 26.43 2.13
CA TYR A 52 -9.59 26.73 3.21
C TYR A 52 -9.44 28.17 3.70
N THR A 53 -8.20 28.66 3.82
CA THR A 53 -7.92 30.05 4.18
C THR A 53 -6.54 30.49 3.69
N PRO A 54 -6.40 31.71 3.12
CA PRO A 54 -5.10 32.25 2.72
C PRO A 54 -4.08 32.30 3.85
N MET A 55 -4.53 32.39 5.12
CA MET A 55 -3.65 32.41 6.30
C MET A 55 -2.82 31.13 6.44
N TRP A 56 -3.35 29.99 5.98
CA TRP A 56 -2.66 28.72 6.03
C TRP A 56 -1.71 28.49 4.84
N LYS A 57 -1.54 29.46 3.94
CA LYS A 57 -0.53 29.38 2.89
C LYS A 57 0.89 29.53 3.46
N ALA A 58 1.07 30.50 4.36
CA ALA A 58 2.34 30.72 5.05
C ALA A 58 2.50 29.74 6.23
N TRP A 59 3.68 29.15 6.36
CA TRP A 59 3.96 28.18 7.42
C TRP A 59 4.30 28.94 8.71
N SER A 60 3.45 28.82 9.73
CA SER A 60 3.63 29.47 11.03
C SER A 60 3.19 28.54 12.17
N LEU A 61 3.89 28.61 13.30
CA LEU A 61 3.53 27.81 14.48
C LEU A 61 2.16 28.19 15.05
N SER A 62 1.79 29.47 14.96
CA SER A 62 0.50 29.98 15.43
C SER A 62 -0.70 29.45 14.64
N SER A 63 -0.49 28.94 13.43
CA SER A 63 -1.56 28.34 12.61
C SER A 63 -1.76 26.84 12.88
N LEU A 64 -0.91 26.21 13.69
CA LEU A 64 -0.96 24.77 13.94
C LEU A 64 -1.72 24.45 15.25
N PRO A 65 -2.51 23.37 15.28
CA PRO A 65 -2.86 22.50 14.15
C PRO A 65 -3.95 23.14 13.26
N MET A 66 -3.81 22.96 11.95
CA MET A 66 -4.81 23.30 10.95
C MET A 66 -5.82 22.17 10.86
N ILE A 67 -7.06 22.45 11.29
CA ILE A 67 -8.18 21.52 11.26
C ILE A 67 -9.36 22.24 10.61
N PRO A 68 -9.70 21.95 9.34
CA PRO A 68 -10.86 22.58 8.70
C PRO A 68 -12.17 22.04 9.32
N PRO A 69 -13.24 22.86 9.37
CA PRO A 69 -14.54 22.40 9.89
C PRO A 69 -15.16 21.29 9.04
N ARG A 70 -14.85 21.26 7.74
CA ARG A 70 -15.20 20.18 6.81
C ARG A 70 -14.08 19.99 5.80
N PHE A 71 -13.72 18.75 5.54
CA PHE A 71 -12.75 18.40 4.50
C PHE A 71 -13.39 18.53 3.11
N GLY A 72 -12.75 19.31 2.24
CA GLY A 72 -13.18 19.51 0.87
C GLY A 72 -12.32 18.74 -0.12
N ILE A 73 -12.86 18.51 -1.30
CA ILE A 73 -12.18 17.85 -2.42
C ILE A 73 -11.86 18.91 -3.49
N ARG A 74 -10.65 18.84 -4.06
CA ARG A 74 -10.23 19.61 -5.23
C ARG A 74 -9.75 18.66 -6.33
N LEU A 75 -9.67 19.18 -7.56
CA LEU A 75 -8.95 18.48 -8.62
C LEU A 75 -7.46 18.72 -8.43
N LYS A 76 -6.66 17.71 -8.80
CA LYS A 76 -5.22 17.91 -8.98
C LYS A 76 -4.97 18.96 -10.05
N ASP A 77 -3.90 19.73 -9.85
CA ASP A 77 -3.51 20.78 -10.78
C ASP A 77 -2.79 20.20 -12.00
N ASP A 78 -3.55 19.58 -12.90
CA ASP A 78 -3.06 19.00 -14.14
C ASP A 78 -4.07 19.23 -15.28
N GLN A 79 -3.57 19.64 -16.44
CA GLN A 79 -4.43 19.99 -17.58
C GLN A 79 -5.17 18.78 -18.16
N GLY A 80 -4.53 17.60 -18.17
CA GLY A 80 -5.14 16.35 -18.61
C GLY A 80 -6.26 15.92 -17.65
N ILE A 81 -6.01 16.01 -16.34
CA ILE A 81 -7.00 15.74 -15.29
C ILE A 81 -8.21 16.67 -15.41
N ARG A 82 -7.99 17.98 -15.60
CA ARG A 82 -9.08 18.95 -15.78
C ARG A 82 -9.94 18.63 -17.02
N THR A 83 -9.30 18.28 -18.13
CA THR A 83 -9.98 17.93 -19.38
C THR A 83 -10.80 16.65 -19.24
N GLN A 84 -10.22 15.62 -18.63
CA GLN A 84 -10.90 14.35 -18.39
C GLN A 84 -12.06 14.54 -17.42
N PHE A 85 -11.85 15.26 -16.31
CA PHE A 85 -12.90 15.55 -15.34
C PHE A 85 -14.06 16.33 -15.94
N ALA A 86 -13.80 17.34 -16.79
CA ALA A 86 -14.87 18.08 -17.47
C ALA A 86 -15.73 17.17 -18.36
N THR A 87 -15.11 16.16 -19.00
CA THR A 87 -15.87 15.12 -19.73
C THR A 87 -16.72 14.31 -18.75
N ILE A 88 -16.12 13.79 -17.67
CA ILE A 88 -16.82 12.98 -16.68
C ILE A 88 -18.01 13.74 -16.08
N GLU A 89 -17.82 15.00 -15.70
CA GLU A 89 -18.87 15.86 -15.13
C GLU A 89 -20.03 16.01 -16.12
N LYS A 90 -19.74 16.31 -17.39
CA LYS A 90 -20.77 16.39 -18.44
C LYS A 90 -21.55 15.08 -18.58
N LEU A 91 -20.86 13.93 -18.61
CA LEU A 91 -21.51 12.62 -18.77
C LEU A 91 -22.38 12.30 -17.54
N MET A 92 -21.85 12.48 -16.34
CA MET A 92 -22.58 12.19 -15.09
C MET A 92 -23.81 13.07 -14.89
N GLN A 93 -23.77 14.34 -15.31
CA GLN A 93 -24.92 15.24 -15.24
C GLN A 93 -26.06 14.85 -16.21
N ALA A 94 -25.74 14.12 -17.29
CA ALA A 94 -26.71 13.63 -18.26
C ALA A 94 -27.07 12.13 -18.07
N ALA A 95 -26.54 11.49 -17.03
CA ALA A 95 -26.70 10.06 -16.79
C ALA A 95 -28.01 9.73 -16.07
N ASP A 96 -28.70 8.67 -16.52
CA ASP A 96 -29.85 8.11 -15.79
C ASP A 96 -29.41 7.19 -14.66
N GLU A 97 -28.25 6.55 -14.81
CA GLU A 97 -27.60 5.69 -13.81
C GLU A 97 -26.08 5.73 -14.00
N ILE A 98 -25.33 5.61 -12.90
CA ILE A 98 -23.87 5.48 -12.92
C ILE A 98 -23.47 4.08 -12.43
N VAL A 99 -22.50 3.46 -13.10
CA VAL A 99 -21.84 2.23 -12.65
C VAL A 99 -20.40 2.54 -12.25
N ASN A 100 -20.12 2.49 -10.95
CA ASN A 100 -18.76 2.54 -10.42
C ASN A 100 -18.02 1.24 -10.76
N CYS A 101 -17.01 1.36 -11.62
CA CYS A 101 -16.16 0.26 -12.11
C CYS A 101 -14.71 0.37 -11.59
N GLY A 102 -14.48 1.04 -10.45
CA GLY A 102 -13.17 1.06 -9.81
C GLY A 102 -12.75 -0.33 -9.31
N ASP A 103 -11.47 -0.52 -8.99
CA ASP A 103 -10.97 -1.79 -8.47
C ASP A 103 -11.71 -2.23 -7.20
N ALA A 104 -11.84 -3.54 -7.00
CA ALA A 104 -12.52 -4.16 -5.85
C ALA A 104 -11.70 -3.99 -4.56
N GLY A 105 -11.69 -2.77 -4.03
CA GLY A 105 -10.94 -2.41 -2.82
C GLY A 105 -11.27 -1.01 -2.32
N GLN A 106 -10.63 -0.64 -1.21
CA GLN A 106 -10.87 0.64 -0.53
C GLN A 106 -10.54 1.85 -1.41
N GLU A 107 -9.41 1.82 -2.12
CA GLU A 107 -8.98 2.91 -3.00
C GLU A 107 -9.91 3.07 -4.21
N GLY A 108 -10.36 1.96 -4.80
CA GLY A 108 -11.32 2.00 -5.91
C GLY A 108 -12.64 2.66 -5.52
N GLU A 109 -13.16 2.42 -4.30
CA GLU A 109 -14.32 3.15 -3.78
C GLU A 109 -14.04 4.64 -3.60
N LEU A 110 -12.89 4.98 -3.00
CA LEU A 110 -12.53 6.35 -2.66
C LEU A 110 -12.38 7.23 -3.91
N ILE A 111 -11.60 6.77 -4.90
CA ILE A 111 -11.32 7.51 -6.15
C ILE A 111 -12.62 7.87 -6.85
N GLN A 112 -13.48 6.87 -7.08
CA GLN A 112 -14.68 7.06 -7.88
C GLN A 112 -15.71 7.91 -7.16
N ARG A 113 -15.87 7.73 -5.84
CA ARG A 113 -16.80 8.55 -5.05
C ARG A 113 -16.35 10.00 -4.93
N TRP A 114 -15.06 10.28 -4.86
CA TRP A 114 -14.57 11.66 -4.90
C TRP A 114 -14.85 12.34 -6.22
N VAL A 115 -14.68 11.63 -7.34
CA VAL A 115 -15.03 12.14 -8.67
C VAL A 115 -16.53 12.40 -8.76
N MET A 116 -17.38 11.44 -8.36
CA MET A 116 -18.84 11.60 -8.35
C MET A 116 -19.31 12.76 -7.45
N GLN A 117 -18.73 12.90 -6.25
CA GLN A 117 -19.05 13.99 -5.34
C GLN A 117 -18.64 15.35 -5.92
N LYS A 118 -17.45 15.42 -6.56
CA LYS A 118 -16.96 16.64 -7.18
C LYS A 118 -17.78 17.02 -8.41
N ALA A 119 -18.22 16.03 -9.19
CA ALA A 119 -19.09 16.17 -10.36
C ALA A 119 -20.56 16.37 -9.98
N LYS A 120 -20.91 16.34 -8.68
CA LYS A 120 -22.28 16.47 -8.15
C LYS A 120 -23.27 15.52 -8.81
N ALA A 121 -22.88 14.25 -8.98
CA ALA A 121 -23.76 13.21 -9.50
C ALA A 121 -25.00 13.06 -8.61
N THR A 122 -26.19 13.02 -9.22
CA THR A 122 -27.50 12.95 -8.51
C THR A 122 -28.30 11.69 -8.83
N CYS A 123 -27.95 10.97 -9.90
CA CYS A 123 -28.64 9.75 -10.29
C CYS A 123 -28.20 8.53 -9.45
N PRO A 124 -28.97 7.43 -9.49
CA PRO A 124 -28.61 6.19 -8.79
C PRO A 124 -27.24 5.65 -9.20
N VAL A 125 -26.54 5.05 -8.24
CA VAL A 125 -25.20 4.49 -8.47
C VAL A 125 -25.17 3.00 -8.14
N LYS A 126 -24.74 2.20 -9.12
CA LYS A 126 -24.43 0.78 -8.99
C LYS A 126 -22.93 0.54 -8.92
N ARG A 127 -22.55 -0.63 -8.42
CA ARG A 127 -21.15 -1.03 -8.20
C ARG A 127 -20.84 -2.36 -8.86
N LEU A 128 -19.86 -2.34 -9.77
CA LEU A 128 -19.27 -3.52 -10.39
C LEU A 128 -18.14 -4.09 -9.53
N TRP A 129 -18.38 -5.21 -8.84
CA TRP A 129 -17.39 -5.77 -7.90
C TRP A 129 -16.72 -7.03 -8.45
N ILE A 130 -15.62 -6.85 -9.18
CA ILE A 130 -14.85 -7.94 -9.81
C ILE A 130 -13.36 -7.84 -9.44
N SER A 131 -12.71 -8.99 -9.26
CA SER A 131 -11.26 -9.11 -9.00
C SER A 131 -10.47 -9.61 -10.22
N SER A 132 -11.15 -9.95 -11.31
CA SER A 132 -10.59 -10.45 -12.56
C SER A 132 -11.14 -9.62 -13.72
N MET A 133 -10.27 -9.32 -14.68
CA MET A 133 -10.59 -8.54 -15.89
C MET A 133 -10.82 -9.43 -17.11
N THR A 134 -11.10 -10.71 -16.90
CA THR A 134 -11.52 -11.62 -17.98
C THR A 134 -12.89 -11.20 -18.53
N ASP A 135 -13.11 -11.44 -19.82
CA ASP A 135 -14.36 -11.13 -20.51
C ASP A 135 -15.58 -11.74 -19.79
N GLU A 136 -15.46 -12.98 -19.30
CA GLU A 136 -16.49 -13.69 -18.54
C GLU A 136 -16.77 -13.03 -17.19
N ALA A 137 -15.72 -12.67 -16.44
CA ALA A 137 -15.87 -12.01 -15.14
C ALA A 137 -16.54 -10.63 -15.27
N ILE A 138 -16.20 -9.86 -16.31
CA ILE A 138 -16.86 -8.58 -16.59
C ILE A 138 -18.34 -8.81 -16.92
N ARG A 139 -18.67 -9.72 -17.84
CA ARG A 139 -20.07 -10.03 -18.21
C ARG A 139 -20.91 -10.45 -17.00
N GLU A 140 -20.42 -11.40 -16.21
CA GLU A 140 -21.10 -11.85 -15.00
C GLU A 140 -21.22 -10.74 -13.95
N GLY A 141 -20.18 -9.91 -13.81
CA GLY A 141 -20.17 -8.78 -12.88
C GLY A 141 -21.27 -7.76 -13.19
N PHE A 142 -21.49 -7.45 -14.47
CA PHE A 142 -22.56 -6.54 -14.90
C PHE A 142 -23.97 -7.13 -14.71
N GLN A 143 -24.12 -8.45 -14.70
CA GLN A 143 -25.39 -9.09 -14.34
C GLN A 143 -25.68 -9.06 -12.83
N LYS A 144 -24.64 -8.89 -12.01
CA LYS A 144 -24.71 -8.95 -10.54
C LYS A 144 -24.29 -7.62 -9.88
N LEU A 145 -24.60 -6.50 -10.55
CA LEU A 145 -24.33 -5.17 -10.02
C LEU A 145 -24.97 -5.00 -8.64
N LYS A 146 -24.20 -4.46 -7.70
CA LYS A 146 -24.68 -4.21 -6.34
C LYS A 146 -24.99 -2.74 -6.16
N ASP A 147 -25.83 -2.44 -5.17
CA ASP A 147 -26.07 -1.05 -4.79
C ASP A 147 -24.81 -0.43 -4.17
N GLN A 148 -24.51 0.83 -4.48
CA GLN A 148 -23.37 1.53 -3.93
C GLN A 148 -23.42 1.61 -2.39
N SER A 149 -24.61 1.68 -1.79
CA SER A 149 -24.78 1.75 -0.33
C SER A 149 -24.14 0.57 0.41
N ASN A 150 -24.09 -0.61 -0.21
CA ASN A 150 -23.44 -1.80 0.35
C ASN A 150 -21.94 -1.60 0.64
N TYR A 151 -21.30 -0.64 -0.03
CA TYR A 151 -19.87 -0.33 0.11
C TYR A 151 -19.62 0.97 0.88
N GLN A 152 -20.65 1.53 1.52
CA GLN A 152 -20.50 2.74 2.33
C GLN A 152 -19.43 2.59 3.44
N PRO A 153 -19.35 1.48 4.20
CA PRO A 153 -18.29 1.30 5.20
C PRO A 153 -16.89 1.33 4.60
N LEU A 154 -16.73 0.75 3.40
CA LEU A 154 -15.45 0.70 2.70
C LEU A 154 -15.01 2.09 2.22
N TYR A 155 -15.94 2.87 1.68
CA TYR A 155 -15.70 4.28 1.35
C TYR A 155 -15.32 5.09 2.59
N LEU A 156 -16.04 4.94 3.70
CA LEU A 156 -15.74 5.65 4.94
C LEU A 156 -14.36 5.29 5.48
N ALA A 157 -13.94 4.02 5.41
CA ALA A 157 -12.58 3.61 5.77
C ALA A 157 -11.52 4.33 4.91
N GLY A 158 -11.74 4.43 3.59
CA GLY A 158 -10.91 5.20 2.66
C GLY A 158 -10.82 6.68 3.02
N LEU A 159 -11.97 7.30 3.25
CA LEU A 159 -12.07 8.70 3.59
C LEU A 159 -11.41 9.02 4.93
N SER A 160 -11.66 8.20 5.96
CA SER A 160 -11.05 8.35 7.29
C SER A 160 -9.54 8.21 7.22
N ARG A 161 -9.02 7.26 6.43
CA ARG A 161 -7.58 7.13 6.19
C ARG A 161 -7.00 8.39 5.54
N ALA A 162 -7.60 8.86 4.45
CA ALA A 162 -7.12 10.04 3.73
C ALA A 162 -7.12 11.29 4.62
N ILE A 163 -8.18 11.50 5.41
CA ILE A 163 -8.28 12.61 6.37
C ILE A 163 -7.25 12.47 7.49
N GLY A 164 -7.07 11.27 8.04
CA GLY A 164 -6.09 11.02 9.10
C GLY A 164 -4.65 11.25 8.63
N ASP A 165 -4.32 10.78 7.43
CA ASP A 165 -3.01 10.98 6.82
C ASP A 165 -2.77 12.46 6.47
N TRP A 166 -3.79 13.19 6.01
CA TRP A 166 -3.72 14.64 5.80
C TRP A 166 -3.49 15.40 7.12
N LEU A 167 -4.29 15.12 8.15
CA LEU A 167 -4.23 15.79 9.44
C LEU A 167 -2.87 15.64 10.09
N LEU A 168 -2.38 14.40 10.20
CA LEU A 168 -1.07 14.15 10.77
C LEU A 168 0.04 14.67 9.86
N GLY A 169 -0.01 14.30 8.58
CA GLY A 169 1.07 14.55 7.63
C GLY A 169 1.33 16.04 7.45
N ILE A 170 0.29 16.81 7.14
CA ILE A 170 0.43 18.24 6.87
C ILE A 170 0.84 18.99 8.15
N ASN A 171 0.19 18.75 9.28
CA ASN A 171 0.50 19.47 10.51
C ASN A 171 1.87 19.12 11.07
N ALA A 172 2.21 17.82 11.14
CA ALA A 172 3.50 17.40 11.68
C ALA A 172 4.65 17.79 10.75
N THR A 173 4.51 17.66 9.43
CA THR A 173 5.54 18.10 8.48
C THR A 173 5.82 19.59 8.64
N ARG A 174 4.78 20.44 8.72
CA ARG A 174 4.97 21.87 8.93
C ARG A 174 5.60 22.18 10.29
N LEU A 175 5.13 21.53 11.37
CA LEU A 175 5.70 21.71 12.71
C LEU A 175 7.20 21.38 12.75
N TYR A 176 7.58 20.19 12.28
CA TYR A 176 8.97 19.74 12.31
C TYR A 176 9.86 20.55 11.38
N SER A 177 9.36 20.93 10.20
CA SER A 177 10.10 21.78 9.28
C SER A 177 10.34 23.18 9.83
N ILE A 178 9.37 23.78 10.53
CA ILE A 178 9.57 25.10 11.16
C ILE A 178 10.57 25.01 12.32
N LYS A 179 10.48 23.97 13.16
CA LYS A 179 11.33 23.85 14.35
C LYS A 179 12.75 23.37 14.07
N TYR A 180 12.91 22.47 13.11
CA TYR A 180 14.15 21.70 12.92
C TYR A 180 14.60 21.64 11.46
N GLY A 181 13.80 22.16 10.53
CA GLY A 181 14.10 22.12 9.10
C GLY A 181 15.12 23.16 8.67
N GLN A 182 15.60 23.00 7.45
CA GLN A 182 16.44 23.99 6.76
C GLN A 182 15.63 24.68 5.65
N PRO A 183 15.96 25.93 5.28
CA PRO A 183 15.32 26.60 4.16
C PRO A 183 15.31 25.73 2.90
N GLY A 184 14.13 25.52 2.30
CA GLY A 184 13.95 24.71 1.09
C GLY A 184 14.00 23.19 1.30
N LYS A 185 14.16 22.69 2.53
CA LYS A 185 14.24 21.24 2.84
C LYS A 185 13.24 20.87 3.93
N PRO A 186 11.96 20.63 3.57
CA PRO A 186 10.95 20.23 4.55
C PRO A 186 11.27 18.86 5.14
N LEU A 187 11.02 18.72 6.44
CA LEU A 187 11.10 17.46 7.15
C LEU A 187 9.75 16.77 7.10
N SER A 188 9.60 15.88 6.12
CA SER A 188 8.37 15.09 5.91
C SER A 188 8.10 14.19 7.11
N VAL A 189 6.93 14.34 7.71
CA VAL A 189 6.43 13.49 8.80
C VAL A 189 5.13 12.86 8.36
N GLY A 190 4.95 11.57 8.60
CA GLY A 190 3.70 10.88 8.27
C GLY A 190 3.57 9.53 8.95
N ARG A 191 2.32 9.08 9.07
CA ARG A 191 1.94 7.89 9.84
C ARG A 191 2.65 6.60 9.39
N VAL A 192 3.03 6.51 8.12
CA VAL A 192 3.69 5.32 7.54
C VAL A 192 5.19 5.55 7.35
N GLN A 193 5.58 6.65 6.69
CA GLN A 193 6.99 6.94 6.40
C GLN A 193 7.83 7.09 7.67
N THR A 194 7.30 7.74 8.72
CA THR A 194 8.07 8.04 9.93
C THR A 194 8.33 6.79 10.78
N PRO A 195 7.34 5.91 11.04
CA PRO A 195 7.64 4.62 11.68
C PRO A 195 8.55 3.72 10.83
N THR A 196 8.42 3.74 9.50
CA THR A 196 9.31 2.98 8.62
C THR A 196 10.76 3.45 8.75
N LEU A 197 10.99 4.76 8.75
CA LEU A 197 12.31 5.34 9.03
C LEU A 197 12.80 4.97 10.43
N ALA A 198 11.92 4.99 11.43
CA ALA A 198 12.26 4.63 12.81
C ALA A 198 12.75 3.18 12.93
N LEU A 199 12.20 2.23 12.17
CA LEU A 199 12.69 0.84 12.13
C LEU A 199 14.16 0.77 11.70
N ILE A 200 14.53 1.52 10.65
CA ILE A 200 15.91 1.57 10.14
C ILE A 200 16.83 2.25 11.16
N VAL A 201 16.41 3.39 11.71
CA VAL A 201 17.19 4.14 12.70
C VAL A 201 17.42 3.31 13.97
N ASN A 202 16.40 2.59 14.45
CA ASN A 202 16.52 1.74 15.62
C ASN A 202 17.47 0.56 15.34
N ARG A 203 17.38 -0.09 14.17
CA ARG A 203 18.34 -1.12 13.77
C ARG A 203 19.77 -0.58 13.70
N GLN A 204 19.97 0.63 13.18
CA GLN A 204 21.30 1.24 13.16
C GLN A 204 21.83 1.49 14.58
N LYS A 205 20.98 1.99 15.49
CA LYS A 205 21.36 2.14 16.91
C LYS A 205 21.70 0.81 17.57
N GLU A 206 20.97 -0.27 17.25
CA GLU A 206 21.32 -1.62 17.72
C GLU A 206 22.72 -2.03 17.25
N ILE A 207 23.06 -1.75 15.98
CA ILE A 207 24.38 -2.04 15.40
C ILE A 207 25.47 -1.18 16.05
N ASP A 208 25.25 0.14 16.17
CA ASP A 208 26.23 1.08 16.72
C ASP A 208 26.55 0.78 18.20
N ASN A 209 25.56 0.28 18.95
CA ASN A 209 25.69 -0.09 20.36
C ASN A 209 26.04 -1.56 20.57
N PHE A 210 26.15 -2.38 19.52
CA PHE A 210 26.52 -3.78 19.64
C PHE A 210 28.00 -3.89 20.05
N LYS A 211 28.24 -4.46 21.23
CA LYS A 211 29.58 -4.77 21.71
C LYS A 211 29.84 -6.25 21.46
N PRO A 212 30.68 -6.62 20.47
CA PRO A 212 31.00 -8.01 20.22
C PRO A 212 31.75 -8.59 21.42
N GLU A 213 31.23 -9.69 21.97
CA GLU A 213 31.87 -10.42 23.05
C GLU A 213 32.37 -11.77 22.53
N PRO A 214 33.64 -12.13 22.76
CA PRO A 214 34.14 -13.44 22.39
C PRO A 214 33.46 -14.50 23.24
N TYR A 215 33.19 -15.65 22.62
CA TYR A 215 32.71 -16.83 23.31
C TYR A 215 33.35 -18.07 22.73
N TRP A 216 33.49 -19.11 23.54
CA TRP A 216 34.08 -20.38 23.17
C TRP A 216 33.05 -21.49 23.27
N VAL A 217 33.17 -22.50 22.40
CA VAL A 217 32.35 -23.71 22.46
C VAL A 217 33.28 -24.90 22.37
N LEU A 218 32.97 -25.95 23.13
CA LEU A 218 33.65 -27.23 22.97
C LEU A 218 33.07 -27.91 21.73
N ALA A 219 33.96 -28.40 20.87
CA ALA A 219 33.58 -29.12 19.67
C ALA A 219 34.46 -30.37 19.53
N THR A 220 33.90 -31.43 18.95
CA THR A 220 34.60 -32.66 18.61
C THR A 220 34.25 -33.10 17.20
N VAL A 221 35.17 -33.83 16.56
CA VAL A 221 34.93 -34.42 15.24
C VAL A 221 34.63 -35.89 15.42
N TYR A 222 33.48 -36.32 14.93
CA TYR A 222 33.09 -37.73 14.89
C TYR A 222 32.56 -38.06 13.50
N ARG A 223 33.17 -39.04 12.83
CA ARG A 223 32.82 -39.46 11.46
C ARG A 223 32.71 -38.26 10.50
N ASP A 224 33.79 -37.48 10.43
CA ASP A 224 33.92 -36.29 9.57
C ASP A 224 32.87 -35.20 9.80
N THR A 225 32.18 -35.23 10.95
CA THR A 225 31.16 -34.25 11.33
C THR A 225 31.56 -33.56 12.62
N THR A 226 31.47 -32.23 12.65
CA THR A 226 31.72 -31.42 13.84
C THR A 226 30.47 -31.38 14.72
N PHE A 227 30.59 -31.85 15.96
CA PHE A 227 29.57 -31.75 16.99
C PHE A 227 29.98 -30.70 18.01
N THR A 228 29.09 -29.80 18.37
CA THR A 228 29.28 -28.82 19.45
C THR A 228 28.59 -29.29 20.72
N ALA A 229 29.21 -29.05 21.87
CA ALA A 229 28.62 -29.36 23.16
C ALA A 229 27.34 -28.52 23.40
N THR A 230 26.30 -29.16 23.93
CA THR A 230 25.01 -28.51 24.23
C THR A 230 25.01 -27.73 25.55
N THR A 231 26.03 -27.91 26.39
CA THR A 231 26.21 -27.23 27.68
C THR A 231 26.37 -25.72 27.57
N GLY A 232 26.52 -25.18 26.35
CA GLY A 232 26.46 -23.75 26.08
C GLY A 232 27.81 -23.16 25.67
N LYS A 233 27.88 -21.83 25.71
CA LYS A 233 29.03 -21.03 25.32
C LYS A 233 29.79 -20.59 26.58
N PHE A 234 31.11 -20.73 26.57
CA PHE A 234 32.00 -20.19 27.61
C PHE A 234 32.30 -18.73 27.31
N THR A 235 32.31 -17.89 28.34
CA THR A 235 32.60 -16.45 28.23
C THR A 235 34.07 -16.11 28.43
N SER A 236 34.88 -17.09 28.86
CA SER A 236 36.34 -16.99 28.91
C SER A 236 36.98 -18.24 28.30
N LYS A 237 38.20 -18.07 27.77
CA LYS A 237 38.95 -19.17 27.17
C LYS A 237 39.39 -20.18 28.23
N GLU A 238 39.78 -19.70 29.40
CA GLU A 238 40.29 -20.50 30.52
C GLU A 238 39.21 -21.43 31.08
N GLU A 239 37.95 -20.99 31.16
CA GLU A 239 36.83 -21.85 31.54
C GLU A 239 36.61 -22.95 30.51
N GLY A 240 36.66 -22.61 29.22
CA GLY A 240 36.58 -23.57 28.13
C GLY A 240 37.70 -24.60 28.18
N GLU A 241 38.94 -24.18 28.42
CA GLU A 241 40.11 -25.07 28.54
C GLU A 241 40.02 -25.98 29.77
N LYS A 242 39.56 -25.47 30.92
CA LYS A 242 39.31 -26.29 32.11
C LYS A 242 38.26 -27.36 31.85
N ALA A 243 37.17 -27.01 31.16
CA ALA A 243 36.14 -27.96 30.79
C ALA A 243 36.65 -28.99 29.76
N PHE A 244 37.47 -28.55 28.80
CA PHE A 244 38.12 -29.42 27.82
C PHE A 244 39.04 -30.45 28.50
N ALA A 245 39.89 -30.03 29.43
CA ALA A 245 40.82 -30.90 30.14
C ALA A 245 40.11 -32.04 30.92
N GLN A 246 38.86 -31.83 31.33
CA GLN A 246 38.08 -32.87 32.00
C GLN A 246 37.59 -33.98 31.05
N ILE A 247 37.53 -33.72 29.75
CA ILE A 247 36.98 -34.64 28.74
C ILE A 247 38.01 -35.09 27.70
N GLU A 248 39.17 -34.43 27.66
CA GLU A 248 40.26 -34.76 26.74
C GLU A 248 40.67 -36.24 26.86
N GLY A 249 40.81 -36.89 25.70
CA GLY A 249 41.19 -38.31 25.61
C GLY A 249 40.13 -39.29 26.10
N LYS A 250 38.97 -38.85 26.59
CA LYS A 250 37.90 -39.75 27.03
C LYS A 250 37.06 -40.22 25.84
N PRO A 251 36.71 -41.52 25.79
CA PRO A 251 35.81 -42.02 24.76
C PRO A 251 34.40 -41.46 24.98
N PHE A 252 33.78 -40.96 23.91
CA PHE A 252 32.38 -40.57 23.92
C PHE A 252 31.51 -41.79 23.60
N ILE A 253 30.39 -41.93 24.32
CA ILE A 253 29.38 -42.96 24.06
C ILE A 253 28.13 -42.26 23.56
N ILE A 254 27.58 -42.74 22.45
CA ILE A 254 26.29 -42.28 21.93
C ILE A 254 25.21 -42.74 22.92
N THR A 255 24.55 -41.80 23.57
CA THR A 255 23.49 -42.09 24.55
C THR A 255 22.10 -42.19 23.92
N ASP A 256 21.85 -41.45 22.84
CA ASP A 256 20.58 -41.44 22.11
C ASP A 256 20.80 -41.03 20.64
N VAL A 257 19.99 -41.61 19.73
CA VAL A 257 19.92 -41.19 18.33
C VAL A 257 18.46 -41.10 17.93
N GLN A 258 17.97 -39.87 17.77
CA GLN A 258 16.61 -39.64 17.32
C GLN A 258 16.57 -39.27 15.84
N LYS A 259 15.86 -40.07 15.04
CA LYS A 259 15.51 -39.73 13.65
C LYS A 259 14.03 -39.41 13.57
N LYS A 260 13.70 -38.17 13.17
CA LYS A 260 12.32 -37.75 12.91
C LYS A 260 12.13 -37.55 11.42
N ASN A 261 11.05 -38.09 10.88
CA ASN A 261 10.62 -37.72 9.53
C ASN A 261 10.06 -36.30 9.59
N GLY A 262 10.71 -35.38 8.89
CA GLY A 262 10.18 -34.03 8.68
C GLY A 262 9.34 -34.01 7.40
N THR A 263 8.11 -33.50 7.50
CA THR A 263 7.29 -33.14 6.33
C THR A 263 7.23 -31.63 6.24
N GLU A 264 7.65 -31.08 5.11
CA GLU A 264 7.50 -29.66 4.80
C GLU A 264 6.40 -29.51 3.75
N ALA A 265 5.36 -28.74 4.09
CA ALA A 265 4.30 -28.43 3.15
C ALA A 265 4.79 -27.41 2.09
N PRO A 266 4.24 -27.44 0.86
CA PRO A 266 4.50 -26.39 -0.11
C PRO A 266 4.16 -25.01 0.47
N LYS A 267 4.93 -24.00 0.08
CA LYS A 267 4.64 -22.60 0.44
C LYS A 267 3.29 -22.17 -0.16
N PRO A 268 2.55 -21.27 0.51
CA PRO A 268 1.35 -20.69 -0.06
C PRO A 268 1.64 -19.95 -1.38
N LEU A 269 0.60 -19.75 -2.18
CA LEU A 269 0.67 -18.87 -3.35
C LEU A 269 1.06 -17.46 -2.93
N PHE A 270 1.72 -16.73 -3.84
CA PHE A 270 2.20 -15.39 -3.56
C PHE A 270 1.06 -14.39 -3.39
N ASP A 271 1.18 -13.58 -2.34
CA ASP A 271 0.65 -12.22 -2.33
C ASP A 271 1.73 -11.25 -2.85
N LEU A 272 1.36 -9.98 -3.05
CA LEU A 272 2.29 -8.98 -3.59
C LEU A 272 3.55 -8.81 -2.72
N THR A 273 3.41 -8.84 -1.39
CA THR A 273 4.53 -8.62 -0.45
C THR A 273 5.52 -9.77 -0.50
N SER A 274 5.03 -11.01 -0.43
CA SER A 274 5.87 -12.22 -0.50
C SER A 274 6.54 -12.34 -1.86
N LEU A 275 5.85 -11.96 -2.95
CA LEU A 275 6.47 -11.87 -4.28
C LEU A 275 7.59 -10.83 -4.32
N GLN A 276 7.37 -9.62 -3.79
CA GLN A 276 8.40 -8.57 -3.70
C GLN A 276 9.62 -9.02 -2.91
N VAL A 277 9.42 -9.72 -1.78
CA VAL A 277 10.51 -10.27 -0.97
C VAL A 277 11.29 -11.34 -1.73
N GLU A 278 10.60 -12.26 -2.41
CA GLU A 278 11.24 -13.32 -3.18
C GLU A 278 11.99 -12.78 -4.41
N CYS A 279 11.42 -11.82 -5.13
CA CYS A 279 12.06 -11.16 -6.27
C CYS A 279 13.27 -10.33 -5.84
N ASN A 280 13.18 -9.62 -4.71
CA ASN A 280 14.33 -8.92 -4.14
C ASN A 280 15.45 -9.89 -3.79
N ARG A 281 15.13 -11.01 -3.12
CA ARG A 281 16.12 -12.01 -2.71
C ARG A 281 16.78 -12.70 -3.91
N LYS A 282 16.02 -13.05 -4.95
CA LYS A 282 16.52 -13.83 -6.10
C LYS A 282 17.17 -12.95 -7.17
N PHE A 283 16.63 -11.76 -7.41
CA PHE A 283 16.97 -10.93 -8.56
C PHE A 283 17.44 -9.51 -8.20
N GLY A 284 17.41 -9.14 -6.91
CA GLY A 284 17.76 -7.78 -6.46
C GLY A 284 16.73 -6.72 -6.84
N TYR A 285 15.55 -7.11 -7.30
CA TYR A 285 14.51 -6.16 -7.71
C TYR A 285 14.00 -5.37 -6.50
N SER A 286 13.77 -4.08 -6.70
CA SER A 286 13.06 -3.28 -5.71
C SER A 286 11.58 -3.68 -5.64
N ALA A 287 10.90 -3.26 -4.57
CA ALA A 287 9.46 -3.46 -4.46
C ALA A 287 8.69 -2.82 -5.63
N GLU A 288 9.14 -1.65 -6.10
CA GLU A 288 8.58 -0.94 -7.24
C GLU A 288 8.80 -1.68 -8.57
N MET A 289 10.01 -2.20 -8.80
CA MET A 289 10.31 -2.97 -10.01
C MET A 289 9.50 -4.26 -10.12
N THR A 290 9.14 -4.87 -8.99
CA THR A 290 8.29 -6.08 -8.97
C THR A 290 6.82 -5.76 -9.21
N LEU A 291 6.39 -4.53 -8.90
CA LEU A 291 4.99 -4.11 -9.06
C LEU A 291 4.66 -3.67 -10.49
N ASN A 292 5.63 -3.09 -11.19
CA ASN A 292 5.51 -2.58 -12.57
C ASN A 292 5.70 -3.67 -13.62
#